data_AF-A0A1V8TBA3-F1
#
_entry.id   AF-A0A1V8TBA3-F1
#
_cell.length_a   1.000
_cell.length_b   1.000
_cell.length_c   1.000
_cell.angle_alpha   90.00
_cell.angle_beta   90.00
_cell.angle_gamma   90.00
#
_symmetry.space_group_name_H-M   'P 1'
#
loop_
_entity.id
_entity.type
_entity.pdbx_description
1 polymer ?
#
loop_
_entity_poly.entity_id
_entity_poly.type
_entity_poly.pdbx_seq_one_letter_code
_entity_poly.pdbx_strand_id
1 'polypeptide(L)'
;MAEPQPANVTEGADPPDVVPANAEDRKAAAAMSSLDTRGDADATAPKKEVDLKALNEAMKSLGVDQESKKKPAAAAVAKKEEPKKLMKVDAADVALLADRLDISKSKATDLLRAHDANAVKAMTAWVIAAV
;
A
#
# COMPACT_ATOMS: atom_id res chain seq x y z
N MET A 1 -10.48 45.86 15.14
CA MET A 1 -11.47 45.53 14.11
C MET A 1 -10.93 44.32 13.37
N ALA A 2 -11.65 43.20 13.35
CA ALA A 2 -11.26 42.03 12.58
C ALA A 2 -11.61 42.27 11.10
N GLU A 3 -10.64 42.09 10.21
CA GLU A 3 -10.85 42.20 8.77
C GLU A 3 -11.87 41.13 8.33
N PRO A 4 -12.83 41.47 7.44
CA PRO A 4 -13.81 40.51 6.98
C PRO A 4 -13.12 39.40 6.19
N GLN A 5 -13.39 38.14 6.55
CA GLN A 5 -12.83 36.99 5.86
C GLN A 5 -13.18 37.02 4.36
N PRO A 6 -12.26 36.61 3.47
CA PRO A 6 -12.53 36.53 2.04
C PRO A 6 -13.69 35.56 1.80
N ALA A 7 -14.67 35.97 0.98
CA ALA A 7 -15.91 35.23 0.72
C ALA A 7 -15.72 33.79 0.20
N ASN A 8 -14.49 33.43 -0.19
CA ASN A 8 -14.12 32.11 -0.69
C ASN A 8 -13.73 31.10 0.41
N VAL A 9 -13.64 31.52 1.68
CA VAL A 9 -13.23 30.64 2.78
C VAL A 9 -14.18 30.84 3.95
N THR A 10 -15.07 29.87 4.17
CA THR A 10 -15.89 29.74 5.38
C THR A 10 -15.31 28.60 6.21
N GLU A 11 -14.94 28.89 7.46
CA GLU A 11 -14.43 27.88 8.38
C GLU A 11 -15.55 26.88 8.72
N GLY A 12 -15.39 25.62 8.28
CA GLY A 12 -16.37 24.54 8.45
C GLY A 12 -17.10 24.09 7.17
N ALA A 13 -16.82 24.68 6.01
CA ALA A 13 -17.27 24.13 4.72
C ALA A 13 -16.31 23.02 4.25
N ASP A 14 -16.87 21.95 3.67
CA ASP A 14 -16.13 20.92 2.94
C ASP A 14 -15.11 21.59 1.98
N PRO A 15 -13.90 21.03 1.76
CA PRO A 15 -12.96 21.57 0.79
C PRO A 15 -13.71 21.90 -0.50
N PRO A 16 -13.46 23.08 -1.12
CA PRO A 16 -14.19 23.47 -2.32
C PRO A 16 -14.06 22.31 -3.29
N ASP A 17 -15.20 21.79 -3.74
CA ASP A 17 -15.28 20.80 -4.80
C ASP A 17 -14.40 21.37 -5.93
N VAL A 18 -13.18 20.87 -6.08
CA VAL A 18 -12.17 21.47 -6.97
C VAL A 18 -12.58 21.06 -8.37
N VAL A 19 -13.62 21.70 -8.88
CA VAL A 19 -14.21 21.38 -10.15
C VAL A 19 -13.18 21.75 -11.21
N PRO A 20 -12.72 20.80 -12.03
CA PRO A 20 -11.70 21.10 -13.01
C PRO A 20 -12.15 22.21 -13.96
N ALA A 21 -11.26 23.18 -14.23
CA ALA A 21 -11.57 24.33 -15.08
C ALA A 21 -11.96 23.89 -16.51
N ASN A 22 -11.31 22.84 -17.02
CA ASN A 22 -11.55 22.29 -18.35
C ASN A 22 -12.79 21.39 -18.38
N ALA A 23 -13.59 21.50 -19.44
CA ALA A 23 -14.79 20.67 -19.63
C ALA A 23 -14.46 19.17 -19.73
N GLU A 24 -13.31 18.83 -20.33
CA GLU A 24 -12.86 17.43 -20.46
C GLU A 24 -12.44 16.85 -19.10
N ASP A 25 -11.74 17.63 -18.27
CA ASP A 25 -11.34 17.19 -16.93
C ASP A 25 -12.57 17.00 -16.01
N ARG A 26 -13.61 17.82 -16.18
CA ARG A 26 -14.90 17.63 -15.49
C ARG A 26 -15.57 16.30 -15.87
N LYS A 27 -15.55 15.96 -17.15
CA LYS A 27 -16.11 14.70 -17.65
C LYS A 27 -15.28 13.50 -17.20
N ALA A 28 -13.96 13.64 -17.17
CA ALA A 28 -13.06 12.62 -16.64
C ALA A 28 -13.28 12.42 -15.12
N ALA A 29 -13.36 13.51 -14.36
CA ALA A 29 -13.66 13.47 -12.92
C ALA A 29 -15.03 12.83 -12.64
N ALA A 30 -16.06 13.19 -13.41
CA ALA A 30 -17.39 12.57 -13.29
C ALA A 30 -17.37 11.08 -13.64
N ALA A 31 -16.60 10.67 -14.66
CA ALA A 31 -16.44 9.27 -15.02
C ALA A 31 -15.69 8.47 -13.94
N MET A 32 -14.66 9.05 -13.32
CA MET A 32 -13.93 8.44 -12.21
C MET A 32 -14.79 8.35 -10.94
N SER A 33 -15.52 9.42 -10.60
CA SER A 33 -16.46 9.42 -9.47
C SER A 33 -17.62 8.42 -9.66
N SER A 34 -18.09 8.23 -10.91
CA SER A 34 -19.07 7.20 -11.24
C SER A 34 -18.56 5.76 -11.07
N LEU A 35 -17.25 5.52 -11.12
CA LEU A 35 -16.66 4.20 -10.83
C LEU A 35 -16.54 3.95 -9.32
N ASP A 36 -16.23 5.00 -8.55
CA ASP A 36 -16.11 4.93 -7.09
C ASP A 36 -17.48 4.69 -6.42
N THR A 37 -18.52 5.39 -6.90
CA THR A 37 -19.91 5.23 -6.42
C THR A 37 -20.55 3.88 -6.76
N ARG A 38 -20.01 3.12 -7.73
CA ARG A 38 -20.46 1.74 -8.00
C ARG A 38 -20.12 0.76 -6.88
N GLY A 39 -19.26 1.14 -5.93
CA GLY A 39 -19.05 0.36 -4.70
C GLY A 39 -20.20 0.48 -3.68
N ASP A 40 -20.95 1.59 -3.70
CA ASP A 40 -22.02 1.89 -2.74
C ASP A 40 -23.43 1.78 -3.34
N ALA A 41 -23.56 1.96 -4.66
CA ALA A 41 -24.84 1.89 -5.40
C ALA A 41 -25.27 0.48 -5.84
N ASP A 42 -24.63 -0.60 -5.35
CA ASP A 42 -25.03 -1.99 -5.64
C ASP A 42 -26.21 -2.48 -4.78
N ALA A 43 -26.87 -1.59 -4.04
CA ALA A 43 -28.03 -1.95 -3.24
C ALA A 43 -29.34 -2.11 -4.07
N THR A 44 -29.40 -1.67 -5.34
CA THR A 44 -30.69 -1.49 -6.04
C THR A 44 -30.77 -1.81 -7.55
N ALA A 45 -29.82 -2.50 -8.18
CA ALA A 45 -29.94 -2.93 -9.60
C ALA A 45 -29.87 -4.46 -9.75
N PRO A 46 -30.51 -5.06 -10.78
CA PRO A 46 -30.90 -6.47 -10.77
C PRO A 46 -29.66 -7.33 -10.67
N LYS A 47 -29.66 -8.19 -9.64
CA LYS A 47 -28.66 -9.20 -9.30
C LYS A 47 -28.03 -9.74 -10.59
N LYS A 48 -26.90 -9.16 -11.00
CA LYS A 48 -25.94 -9.91 -11.79
C LYS A 48 -25.66 -11.10 -10.90
N GLU A 49 -25.93 -12.29 -11.42
CA GLU A 49 -25.47 -13.52 -10.81
C GLU A 49 -23.95 -13.43 -10.80
N VAL A 50 -23.43 -12.76 -9.77
CA VAL A 50 -22.02 -12.78 -9.42
C VAL A 50 -21.80 -14.25 -9.13
N ASP A 51 -21.18 -14.95 -10.07
CA ASP A 51 -20.84 -16.34 -9.88
C ASP A 51 -19.85 -16.38 -8.72
N LEU A 52 -20.39 -16.59 -7.52
CA LEU A 52 -19.64 -16.61 -6.27
C LEU A 52 -18.53 -17.67 -6.36
N LYS A 53 -18.68 -18.67 -7.24
CA LYS A 53 -17.65 -19.65 -7.52
C LYS A 53 -16.52 -19.05 -8.34
N ALA A 54 -16.80 -18.33 -9.41
CA ALA A 54 -15.80 -17.60 -10.19
C ALA A 54 -15.09 -16.53 -9.34
N LEU A 55 -15.81 -15.83 -8.47
CA LEU A 55 -15.23 -14.87 -7.53
C LEU A 55 -14.32 -15.55 -6.51
N ASN A 56 -14.74 -16.68 -5.94
CA ASN A 56 -13.94 -17.43 -4.97
C ASN A 56 -12.69 -18.03 -5.64
N GLU A 57 -12.81 -18.57 -6.85
CA GLU A 57 -11.68 -19.07 -7.65
C GLU A 57 -10.71 -17.94 -8.03
N ALA A 58 -11.24 -16.77 -8.41
CA ALA A 58 -10.45 -15.56 -8.65
C ALA A 58 -9.74 -15.07 -7.37
N MET A 59 -10.41 -15.05 -6.20
CA MET A 59 -9.78 -14.67 -4.93
C MET A 59 -8.70 -15.66 -4.48
N LYS A 60 -8.91 -16.95 -4.76
CA LYS A 60 -7.96 -18.02 -4.44
C LYS A 60 -6.75 -18.00 -5.35
N SER A 61 -6.93 -17.69 -6.64
CA SER A 61 -5.82 -17.46 -7.58
C SER A 61 -5.09 -16.14 -7.35
N LEU A 62 -5.76 -15.11 -6.82
CA LEU A 62 -5.14 -13.86 -6.36
C LEU A 62 -4.35 -14.02 -5.05
N GLY A 63 -4.43 -15.18 -4.39
CA GLY A 63 -3.63 -15.50 -3.20
C GLY A 63 -4.12 -14.83 -1.90
N VAL A 64 -5.40 -14.41 -1.83
CA VAL A 64 -6.02 -13.93 -0.59
C VAL A 64 -6.41 -15.12 0.30
N ASP A 65 -5.44 -15.99 0.59
CA ASP A 65 -5.52 -16.88 1.74
C ASP A 65 -4.98 -16.09 2.94
N GLN A 66 -5.88 -15.47 3.70
CA GLN A 66 -5.56 -14.87 5.00
C GLN A 66 -4.95 -15.89 6.01
N GLU A 67 -4.89 -17.17 5.65
CA GLU A 67 -4.32 -18.27 6.45
C GLU A 67 -2.90 -18.69 5.99
N SER A 68 -2.25 -17.99 5.05
CA SER A 68 -0.93 -18.38 4.51
C SER A 68 0.27 -18.08 5.43
N LYS A 69 0.14 -18.33 6.74
CA LYS A 69 1.26 -18.74 7.61
C LYS A 69 1.33 -20.27 7.66
N LYS A 70 1.67 -20.93 6.54
CA LYS A 70 2.44 -22.20 6.50
C LYS A 70 2.53 -22.77 5.07
N LYS A 71 3.77 -22.77 4.55
CA LYS A 71 4.36 -23.61 3.48
C LYS A 71 3.70 -23.61 2.09
N PRO A 72 4.47 -23.31 1.04
CA PRO A 72 4.38 -24.03 -0.22
C PRO A 72 5.53 -25.04 -0.36
N ALA A 73 5.18 -26.27 -0.73
CA ALA A 73 6.11 -27.22 -1.32
C ALA A 73 6.06 -27.04 -2.86
N ALA A 74 7.20 -26.59 -3.39
CA ALA A 74 7.81 -26.85 -4.69
C ALA A 74 6.95 -27.00 -5.97
N ALA A 75 7.17 -26.07 -6.92
CA ALA A 75 7.57 -26.43 -8.29
C ALA A 75 8.36 -25.26 -8.94
N ALA A 76 9.65 -25.54 -9.21
CA ALA A 76 10.59 -24.93 -10.18
C ALA A 76 10.44 -23.44 -10.57
N VAL A 77 11.44 -22.59 -10.23
CA VAL A 77 12.57 -22.16 -11.09
C VAL A 77 13.61 -21.41 -10.22
N ALA A 78 14.88 -21.76 -10.39
CA ALA A 78 16.14 -21.10 -10.00
C ALA A 78 16.12 -19.81 -9.14
N LYS A 79 16.54 -19.93 -7.87
CA LYS A 79 17.72 -19.28 -7.25
C LYS A 79 17.73 -19.65 -5.77
N LYS A 80 18.92 -19.73 -5.17
CA LYS A 80 19.13 -19.86 -3.72
C LYS A 80 18.35 -18.77 -2.98
N GLU A 81 17.15 -19.07 -2.53
CA GLU A 81 16.52 -18.39 -1.40
C GLU A 81 16.51 -19.41 -0.26
N GLU A 82 17.49 -19.28 0.63
CA GLU A 82 17.41 -19.89 1.95
C GLU A 82 16.09 -19.48 2.61
N PRO A 83 15.46 -20.40 3.36
CA PRO A 83 14.09 -20.25 3.78
C PRO A 83 13.94 -18.93 4.54
N LYS A 84 12.97 -18.10 4.10
CA LYS A 84 12.40 -16.95 4.83
C LYS A 84 11.88 -17.43 6.21
N LYS A 85 12.78 -17.80 7.10
CA LYS A 85 12.53 -17.82 8.54
C LYS A 85 12.23 -16.36 8.84
N LEU A 86 11.09 -16.10 9.48
CA LEU A 86 10.83 -14.83 10.15
C LEU A 86 11.99 -14.60 11.13
N MET A 87 13.04 -13.95 10.64
CA MET A 87 14.20 -13.59 11.44
C MET A 87 13.71 -12.55 12.43
N LYS A 88 13.97 -12.83 13.72
CA LYS A 88 13.64 -11.89 14.79
C LYS A 88 14.54 -10.69 14.60
N VAL A 89 13.95 -9.62 14.09
CA VAL A 89 14.63 -8.33 13.94
C VAL A 89 14.67 -7.68 15.32
N ASP A 90 15.85 -7.25 15.75
CA ASP A 90 16.01 -6.55 17.02
C ASP A 90 15.51 -5.10 16.92
N ALA A 91 14.80 -4.64 17.94
CA ALA A 91 14.25 -3.29 17.95
C ALA A 91 15.34 -2.20 18.05
N ALA A 92 16.46 -2.49 18.70
CA ALA A 92 17.61 -1.60 18.77
C ALA A 92 18.28 -1.46 17.41
N ASP A 93 18.40 -2.55 16.64
CA ASP A 93 18.95 -2.50 15.28
C ASP A 93 18.04 -1.67 14.35
N VAL A 94 16.72 -1.80 14.47
CA VAL A 94 15.77 -0.97 13.71
C VAL A 94 15.90 0.50 14.05
N ALA A 95 16.01 0.84 15.35
CA ALA A 95 16.20 2.22 15.78
C ALA A 95 17.53 2.79 15.29
N LEU A 96 18.62 2.03 15.41
CA LEU A 96 19.95 2.43 14.94
C LEU A 96 19.97 2.69 13.43
N LEU A 97 19.35 1.82 12.62
CA LEU A 97 19.32 2.01 11.18
C LEU A 97 18.42 3.18 10.77
N ALA A 98 17.28 3.37 11.44
CA ALA A 98 16.41 4.52 11.20
C ALA A 98 17.14 5.84 11.48
N ASP A 99 17.88 5.94 12.59
CA ASP A 99 18.59 7.15 12.98
C ASP A 99 19.86 7.40 12.16
N ARG A 100 20.61 6.35 11.79
CA ARG A 100 21.91 6.50 11.10
C ARG A 100 21.80 6.63 9.59
N LEU A 101 20.82 5.97 8.98
CA LEU A 101 20.62 6.03 7.53
C LEU A 101 19.51 7.04 7.15
N ASP A 102 18.89 7.69 8.13
CA ASP A 102 17.79 8.64 7.98
C ASP A 102 16.63 8.05 7.14
N ILE A 103 16.25 6.81 7.49
CA ILE A 103 15.17 6.07 6.82
C ILE A 103 14.02 5.80 7.79
N SER A 104 12.82 5.61 7.24
CA SER A 104 11.67 5.25 8.07
C SER A 104 11.85 3.88 8.76
N LYS A 105 11.24 3.71 9.94
CA LYS A 105 11.28 2.44 10.69
C LYS A 105 10.82 1.24 9.86
N SER A 106 9.84 1.41 8.97
CA SER A 106 9.40 0.36 8.05
C SER A 106 10.52 -0.05 7.08
N LYS A 107 11.20 0.91 6.46
CA LYS A 107 12.34 0.66 5.57
C LYS A 107 13.51 0.01 6.30
N ALA A 108 13.81 0.43 7.53
CA ALA A 108 14.84 -0.18 8.37
C ALA A 108 14.52 -1.65 8.69
N THR A 109 13.26 -1.97 9.02
CA THR A 109 12.86 -3.37 9.27
C THR A 109 12.96 -4.25 8.03
N ASP A 110 12.64 -3.71 6.86
CA ASP A 110 12.75 -4.46 5.60
C ASP A 110 14.20 -4.67 5.19
N LEU A 111 15.06 -3.65 5.38
CA LEU A 111 16.49 -3.75 5.14
C LEU A 111 17.14 -4.81 6.03
N LEU A 112 16.81 -4.84 7.32
CA LEU A 112 17.28 -5.91 8.23
C LEU A 112 16.77 -7.28 7.81
N ARG A 113 15.51 -7.40 7.39
CA ARG A 113 14.94 -8.68 6.93
C ARG A 113 15.61 -9.19 5.64
N ALA A 114 16.03 -8.29 4.75
CA ALA A 114 16.75 -8.62 3.52
C ALA A 114 18.20 -9.05 3.77
N HIS A 115 18.77 -8.71 4.93
CA HIS A 115 20.17 -8.95 5.28
C HIS A 115 20.33 -9.82 6.53
N ASP A 116 19.49 -10.84 6.68
CA ASP A 116 19.59 -11.86 7.74
C ASP A 116 19.51 -11.30 9.17
N ALA A 117 18.78 -10.20 9.36
CA ALA A 117 18.72 -9.42 10.61
C ALA A 117 20.10 -8.98 11.12
N ASN A 118 21.05 -8.74 10.21
CA ASN A 118 22.39 -8.27 10.54
C ASN A 118 22.54 -6.79 10.18
N ALA A 119 22.59 -5.93 11.21
CA ALA A 119 22.74 -4.48 11.05
C ALA A 119 24.01 -4.09 10.26
N VAL A 120 25.15 -4.73 10.52
CA VAL A 120 26.42 -4.39 9.85
C VAL A 120 26.36 -4.76 8.37
N LYS A 121 25.84 -5.95 8.05
CA LYS A 121 25.66 -6.40 6.65
C LYS A 121 24.69 -5.47 5.92
N ALA A 122 23.59 -5.08 6.55
CA ALA A 122 22.61 -4.16 6.02
C ALA A 122 23.20 -2.77 5.72
N MET A 123 23.90 -2.17 6.68
CA MET A 123 24.54 -0.86 6.50
C MET A 123 25.64 -0.89 5.44
N THR A 124 26.43 -1.96 5.40
CA THR A 124 27.51 -2.12 4.40
C THR A 124 26.92 -2.26 3.00
N ALA A 125 25.89 -3.08 2.83
CA ALA A 125 25.19 -3.23 1.55
C ALA A 125 24.52 -1.93 1.12
N TRP A 126 23.92 -1.18 2.05
CA TRP A 126 23.31 0.12 1.75
C TRP A 126 24.31 1.14 1.22
N VAL A 127 25.47 1.28 1.87
CA VAL A 127 26.52 2.22 1.44
C VAL A 127 27.12 1.81 0.09
N ILE A 128 27.33 0.51 -0.15
CA ILE A 128 27.83 0.01 -1.44
C ILE A 128 26.79 0.16 -2.55
N ALA A 129 25.50 0.03 -2.26
CA ALA A 129 24.44 0.24 -3.24
C ALA A 129 24.19 1.73 -3.55
N ALA A 130 24.62 2.63 -2.66
CA ALA A 130 24.48 4.07 -2.82
C ALA A 130 25.63 4.73 -3.60
N VAL A 131 26.69 3.98 -3.93
CA VAL A 131 27.83 4.43 -4.75
C VAL A 131 27.68 3.99 -6.21
#